data_AF-A0A2L2Y816-F1
#
_entry.id   AF-A0A2L2Y816-F1
#
_cell.length_a   1.000
_cell.length_b   1.000
_cell.length_c   1.000
_cell.angle_alpha   90.00
_cell.angle_beta   90.00
_cell.angle_gamma   90.00
#
_symmetry.space_group_name_H-M   'P 1'
#
loop_
_entity.id
_entity.type
_entity.pdbx_description
1 polymer ?
#
loop_
_entity_poly.entity_id
_entity_poly.type
_entity_poly.pdbx_seq_one_letter_code
_entity_poly.pdbx_strand_id
1 'polypeptide(L)'
;SVFEIEQDIYKGVTVKTHGLALSDTEFEKSLSDSLTNWINIGIRGVWFKVNLEKSSYIPILVKHGFSFHHAKTSYVMLTRWLPGDEPNLLPQYPHTHIGVGGMVINDKNEVLTIQERFNVMSHWKLPGGYSNPGEDFAHTAQREVFEETGIETEFKSVVALRHHHQHIFNCSDIYVVCYLRPLNLNIIKSKDEIAKCEWMNVETYRTHPEVTDFNRFIMNAFLESQNMKHAIISSPILSYKKDRYDKVYHVQPINESKS
;
A
#
# COMPACT_ATOMS: atom_id res chain seq x y z
N SER A 1 21.45 -3.77 30.99
CA SER A 1 21.48 -3.49 29.55
C SER A 1 21.58 -1.99 29.37
N VAL A 2 22.50 -1.50 28.53
CA VAL A 2 22.62 -0.06 28.18
C VAL A 2 21.54 0.35 27.16
N PHE A 3 21.01 -0.62 26.40
CA PHE A 3 19.95 -0.38 25.44
C PHE A 3 18.58 -0.37 26.12
N GLU A 4 17.79 0.64 25.79
CA GLU A 4 16.34 0.59 25.94
C GLU A 4 15.78 -0.44 24.94
N ILE A 5 15.05 -1.44 25.46
CA ILE A 5 14.52 -2.54 24.66
C ILE A 5 13.00 -2.59 24.73
N GLU A 6 12.38 -2.84 23.59
CA GLU A 6 10.98 -3.21 23.49
C GLU A 6 10.91 -4.71 23.14
N GLN A 7 10.35 -5.52 24.04
CA GLN A 7 10.26 -6.96 23.87
C GLN A 7 8.87 -7.36 23.33
N ASP A 8 8.84 -8.23 22.33
CA ASP A 8 7.61 -8.77 21.76
C ASP A 8 7.23 -10.16 22.32
N ILE A 9 6.02 -10.62 21.98
CA ILE A 9 5.47 -11.91 22.42
C ILE A 9 6.18 -13.14 21.84
N TYR A 10 7.03 -12.96 20.82
CA TYR A 10 7.78 -14.02 20.13
C TYR A 10 9.25 -14.09 20.59
N LYS A 11 9.57 -13.44 21.73
CA LYS A 11 10.93 -13.29 22.25
C LYS A 11 11.85 -12.52 21.30
N GLY A 12 11.32 -11.57 20.54
CA GLY A 12 12.09 -10.57 19.84
C GLY A 12 12.37 -9.33 20.72
N VAL A 13 13.48 -8.66 20.47
CA VAL A 13 13.84 -7.37 21.11
C VAL A 13 14.12 -6.32 20.05
N THR A 14 13.58 -5.11 20.24
CA THR A 14 13.85 -3.96 19.39
C THR A 14 14.63 -2.90 20.17
N VAL A 15 15.78 -2.52 19.63
CA VAL A 15 16.61 -1.42 20.13
C VAL A 15 16.40 -0.20 19.22
N LYS A 16 16.11 0.96 19.83
CA LYS A 16 16.02 2.26 19.16
C LYS A 16 17.31 3.03 19.43
N THR A 17 17.99 3.51 18.40
CA THR A 17 19.26 4.24 18.61
C THR A 17 19.09 5.73 18.85
N HIS A 18 17.88 6.25 18.69
CA HIS A 18 17.55 7.64 19.01
C HIS A 18 17.93 7.97 20.46
N GLY A 19 18.64 9.06 20.67
CA GLY A 19 19.10 9.48 22.00
C GLY A 19 20.27 8.69 22.59
N LEU A 20 20.75 7.61 21.94
CA LEU A 20 21.94 6.89 22.43
C LEU A 20 23.18 7.78 22.29
N ALA A 21 23.86 8.02 23.41
CA ALA A 21 25.09 8.83 23.48
C ALA A 21 26.33 7.94 23.68
N LEU A 22 26.47 6.89 22.86
CA LEU A 22 27.63 6.00 22.90
C LEU A 22 28.59 6.33 21.74
N SER A 23 29.89 6.31 22.00
CA SER A 23 30.88 6.19 20.93
C SER A 23 30.77 4.83 20.23
N ASP A 24 31.35 4.70 19.04
CA ASP A 24 31.33 3.46 18.27
C ASP A 24 31.93 2.27 19.05
N THR A 25 33.00 2.50 19.82
CA THR A 25 33.65 1.46 20.65
C THR A 25 32.80 1.06 21.85
N GLU A 26 32.17 2.02 22.54
CA GLU A 26 31.24 1.76 23.64
C GLU A 26 29.99 1.02 23.15
N PHE A 27 29.49 1.38 21.96
CA PHE A 27 28.38 0.71 21.31
C PHE A 27 28.73 -0.74 20.97
N GLU A 28 29.89 -1.01 20.34
CA GLU A 28 30.33 -2.36 19.98
C GLU A 28 30.49 -3.26 21.22
N LYS A 29 31.06 -2.72 22.29
CA LYS A 29 31.17 -3.45 23.56
C LYS A 29 29.79 -3.78 24.13
N SER A 30 28.90 -2.77 24.21
CA SER A 30 27.54 -2.94 24.73
C SER A 30 26.73 -3.93 23.90
N LEU A 31 26.92 -3.94 22.57
CA LEU A 31 26.31 -4.89 21.66
C LEU A 31 26.77 -6.32 21.95
N SER A 32 28.07 -6.54 22.11
CA SER A 32 28.66 -7.85 22.39
C SER A 32 28.15 -8.43 23.71
N ASP A 33 28.13 -7.62 24.77
CA ASP A 33 27.61 -8.00 26.08
C ASP A 33 26.11 -8.32 26.01
N SER A 34 25.35 -7.50 25.28
CA SER A 34 23.89 -7.67 25.12
C SER A 34 23.55 -8.92 24.33
N LEU A 35 24.26 -9.22 23.23
CA LEU A 35 24.06 -10.43 22.44
C LEU A 35 24.31 -11.69 23.28
N THR A 36 25.38 -11.70 24.08
CA THR A 36 25.68 -12.82 24.99
C THR A 36 24.53 -13.06 25.97
N ASN A 37 24.05 -11.99 26.61
CA ASN A 37 22.93 -12.07 27.54
C ASN A 37 21.62 -12.51 26.84
N TRP A 38 21.32 -11.94 25.67
CA TRP A 38 20.11 -12.24 24.90
C TRP A 38 20.05 -13.70 24.45
N ILE A 39 21.18 -14.27 24.03
CA ILE A 39 21.29 -15.70 23.74
C ILE A 39 20.97 -16.53 25.00
N ASN A 40 21.57 -16.20 26.15
CA ASN A 40 21.38 -16.94 27.39
C ASN A 40 19.93 -16.93 27.91
N ILE A 41 19.22 -15.81 27.74
CA ILE A 41 17.81 -15.70 28.15
C ILE A 41 16.82 -16.17 27.06
N GLY A 42 17.34 -16.67 25.92
CA GLY A 42 16.53 -17.24 24.85
C GLY A 42 15.78 -16.21 24.01
N ILE A 43 16.31 -15.00 23.83
CA ILE A 43 15.86 -14.07 22.79
C ILE A 43 16.13 -14.70 21.43
N ARG A 44 15.19 -14.53 20.51
CA ARG A 44 15.26 -15.12 19.17
C ARG A 44 15.59 -14.09 18.10
N GLY A 45 14.81 -13.02 18.05
CA GLY A 45 14.98 -11.94 17.08
C GLY A 45 15.55 -10.68 17.70
N VAL A 46 16.57 -10.09 17.09
CA VAL A 46 17.07 -8.77 17.50
C VAL A 46 16.87 -7.79 16.36
N TRP A 47 16.23 -6.66 16.66
CA TRP A 47 15.95 -5.58 15.72
C TRP A 47 16.68 -4.32 16.17
N PHE A 48 17.38 -3.66 15.27
CA PHE A 48 18.01 -2.35 15.51
C PHE A 48 17.40 -1.33 14.56
N LYS A 49 16.63 -0.40 15.13
CA LYS A 49 16.19 0.81 14.45
C LYS A 49 17.29 1.86 14.58
N VAL A 50 18.16 1.91 13.57
CA VAL A 50 19.29 2.84 13.53
C VAL A 50 18.87 4.14 12.86
N ASN A 51 18.70 5.19 13.66
CA ASN A 51 18.45 6.53 13.17
C ASN A 51 19.61 7.06 12.31
N LEU A 52 19.31 7.93 11.34
CA LEU A 52 20.28 8.47 10.38
C LEU A 52 21.52 9.09 11.06
N GLU A 53 21.31 9.81 12.17
CA GLU A 53 22.39 10.43 12.96
C GLU A 53 23.33 9.42 13.65
N LYS A 54 22.95 8.13 13.70
CA LYS A 54 23.71 7.01 14.26
C LYS A 54 24.15 6.01 13.19
N SER A 55 24.27 6.44 11.94
CA SER A 55 24.69 5.59 10.82
C SER A 55 26.05 4.91 11.03
N SER A 56 26.94 5.45 11.87
CA SER A 56 28.22 4.81 12.25
C SER A 56 28.05 3.46 12.96
N TYR A 57 26.87 3.18 13.53
CA TYR A 57 26.58 1.89 14.17
C TYR A 57 26.28 0.77 13.15
N ILE A 58 25.96 1.12 11.89
CA ILE A 58 25.57 0.15 10.86
C ILE A 58 26.71 -0.83 10.55
N PRO A 59 27.96 -0.40 10.24
CA PRO A 59 29.06 -1.33 10.01
C PRO A 59 29.35 -2.24 11.20
N ILE A 60 29.17 -1.74 12.43
CA ILE A 60 29.35 -2.51 13.66
C ILE A 60 28.30 -3.61 13.75
N LEU A 61 27.02 -3.27 13.56
CA LEU A 61 25.94 -4.26 13.54
C LEU A 61 26.16 -5.32 12.46
N VAL A 62 26.54 -4.92 11.24
CA VAL A 62 26.83 -5.86 10.15
C VAL A 62 27.99 -6.80 10.49
N LYS A 63 29.08 -6.28 11.09
CA LYS A 63 30.20 -7.09 11.60
C LYS A 63 29.73 -8.14 12.63
N HIS A 64 28.70 -7.81 13.41
CA HIS A 64 28.08 -8.70 14.39
C HIS A 64 26.89 -9.49 13.81
N GLY A 65 26.86 -9.74 12.50
CA GLY A 65 25.92 -10.67 11.87
C GLY A 65 24.50 -10.14 11.69
N PHE A 66 24.29 -8.83 11.82
CA PHE A 66 23.02 -8.21 11.45
C PHE A 66 22.92 -7.99 9.94
N SER A 67 21.72 -8.14 9.39
CA SER A 67 21.40 -7.88 7.99
C SER A 67 20.36 -6.78 7.86
N PHE A 68 20.39 -6.05 6.74
CA PHE A 68 19.35 -5.06 6.44
C PHE A 68 18.00 -5.74 6.28
N HIS A 69 16.98 -5.12 6.87
CA HIS A 69 15.59 -5.55 6.71
C HIS A 69 14.80 -4.53 5.90
N HIS A 70 14.87 -3.24 6.26
CA HIS A 70 14.22 -2.16 5.51
C HIS A 70 14.79 -0.80 5.88
N ALA A 71 14.44 0.24 5.11
CA ALA A 71 14.81 1.62 5.40
C ALA A 71 13.64 2.57 5.21
N LYS A 72 13.69 3.69 5.92
CA LYS A 72 12.92 4.91 5.69
C LYS A 72 13.92 6.06 5.56
N THR A 73 13.43 7.25 5.20
CA THR A 73 14.30 8.43 5.03
C THR A 73 15.11 8.79 6.28
N SER A 74 14.60 8.49 7.48
CA SER A 74 15.23 8.85 8.76
C SER A 74 15.89 7.69 9.52
N TYR A 75 15.76 6.44 9.06
CA TYR A 75 16.35 5.29 9.74
C TYR A 75 16.51 4.07 8.84
N VAL A 76 17.40 3.17 9.23
CA VAL A 76 17.47 1.80 8.70
C VAL A 76 17.15 0.79 9.81
N MET A 77 16.41 -0.26 9.45
CA MET A 77 16.15 -1.40 10.32
C MET A 77 17.11 -2.54 9.96
N LEU A 78 17.88 -3.00 10.95
CA LEU A 78 18.71 -4.18 10.85
C LEU A 78 18.17 -5.28 11.75
N THR A 79 18.36 -6.53 11.35
CA THR A 79 17.90 -7.70 12.11
C THR A 79 18.96 -8.77 12.24
N ARG A 80 18.89 -9.52 13.33
CA ARG A 80 19.65 -10.77 13.51
C ARG A 80 18.76 -11.82 14.18
N TRP A 81 18.74 -13.01 13.60
CA TRP A 81 18.20 -14.21 14.23
C TRP A 81 19.32 -14.85 15.06
N LEU A 82 19.07 -15.05 16.34
CA LEU A 82 20.05 -15.60 17.29
C LEU A 82 20.09 -17.14 17.32
N PRO A 83 18.94 -17.86 17.23
CA PRO A 83 18.94 -19.31 17.19
C PRO A 83 19.68 -19.84 15.96
N GLY A 84 20.65 -20.72 16.18
CA GLY A 84 21.50 -21.29 15.11
C GLY A 84 21.03 -22.65 14.59
N ASP A 85 20.10 -23.28 15.28
CA ASP A 85 19.60 -24.64 15.07
C ASP A 85 18.19 -24.69 14.47
N GLU A 86 17.56 -23.53 14.25
CA GLU A 86 16.22 -23.40 13.67
C GLU A 86 16.18 -22.35 12.56
N PRO A 87 15.22 -22.47 11.60
CA PRO A 87 15.07 -21.48 10.54
C PRO A 87 14.76 -20.09 11.09
N ASN A 88 15.24 -19.06 10.40
CA ASN A 88 14.91 -17.68 10.71
C ASN A 88 13.41 -17.42 10.47
N LEU A 89 12.67 -17.11 11.53
CA LEU A 89 11.22 -16.84 11.48
C LEU A 89 10.88 -15.34 11.54
N LEU A 90 11.87 -14.46 11.38
CA LEU A 90 11.60 -13.03 11.29
C LEU A 90 10.75 -12.76 10.04
N PRO A 91 9.64 -11.99 10.17
CA PRO A 91 8.82 -11.64 9.02
C PRO A 91 9.65 -10.85 8.01
N GLN A 92 9.35 -11.02 6.72
CA GLN A 92 9.91 -10.17 5.69
C GLN A 92 9.30 -8.77 5.76
N TYR A 93 9.98 -7.78 5.19
CA TYR A 93 9.44 -6.44 5.02
C TYR A 93 8.24 -6.43 4.06
N PRO A 94 7.21 -5.59 4.30
CA PRO A 94 6.13 -5.38 3.34
C PRO A 94 6.67 -4.98 1.96
N HIS A 95 6.35 -5.78 0.95
CA HIS A 95 6.91 -5.69 -0.40
C HIS A 95 5.81 -5.71 -1.48
N THR A 96 4.58 -5.42 -1.09
CA THR A 96 3.43 -5.32 -2.00
C THR A 96 3.00 -3.87 -2.07
N HIS A 97 3.02 -3.30 -3.27
CA HIS A 97 2.42 -1.99 -3.52
C HIS A 97 0.92 -2.14 -3.70
N ILE A 98 0.18 -1.13 -3.25
CA ILE A 98 -1.27 -1.05 -3.46
C ILE A 98 -1.52 0.16 -4.36
N GLY A 99 -2.02 -0.11 -5.55
CA GLY A 99 -2.56 0.90 -6.44
C GLY A 99 -4.08 0.86 -6.44
N VAL A 100 -4.73 2.00 -6.65
CA VAL A 100 -6.17 2.09 -6.71
C VAL A 100 -6.62 2.95 -7.90
N GLY A 101 -7.52 2.41 -8.72
CA GLY A 101 -8.17 3.09 -9.82
C GLY A 101 -9.60 3.53 -9.48
N GLY A 102 -10.00 4.71 -9.94
CA GLY A 102 -11.36 5.21 -9.85
C GLY A 102 -12.11 5.08 -11.18
N MET A 103 -13.02 4.12 -11.26
CA MET A 103 -13.97 4.03 -12.37
C MET A 103 -15.19 4.90 -12.05
N VAL A 104 -15.23 6.09 -12.63
CA VAL A 104 -16.31 7.06 -12.41
C VAL A 104 -17.31 6.97 -13.56
N ILE A 105 -18.57 6.68 -13.26
CA ILE A 105 -19.64 6.63 -14.28
C ILE A 105 -20.72 7.65 -13.91
N ASN A 106 -21.08 8.50 -14.86
CA ASN A 106 -22.12 9.51 -14.69
C ASN A 106 -23.52 9.00 -15.12
N ASP A 107 -24.55 9.79 -14.86
CA ASP A 107 -25.95 9.44 -15.16
C ASP A 107 -26.25 9.33 -16.68
N LYS A 108 -25.34 9.78 -17.54
CA LYS A 108 -25.43 9.65 -19.00
C LYS A 108 -24.78 8.36 -19.53
N ASN A 109 -24.36 7.46 -18.63
CA ASN A 109 -23.64 6.24 -18.97
C ASN A 109 -22.31 6.52 -19.70
N GLU A 110 -21.59 7.53 -19.22
CA GLU A 110 -20.24 7.88 -19.65
C GLU A 110 -19.25 7.60 -18.52
N VAL A 111 -18.11 7.03 -18.85
CA VAL A 111 -16.98 6.79 -17.94
C VAL A 111 -15.96 7.92 -18.05
N LEU A 112 -15.43 8.36 -16.91
CA LEU A 112 -14.33 9.33 -16.86
C LEU A 112 -13.02 8.64 -17.25
N THR A 113 -12.32 9.19 -18.23
CA THR A 113 -11.11 8.59 -18.78
C THR A 113 -9.99 9.60 -18.87
N ILE A 114 -8.76 9.12 -18.76
CA ILE A 114 -7.54 9.94 -18.89
C ILE A 114 -6.54 9.32 -19.86
N GLN A 115 -5.69 10.18 -20.43
CA GLN A 115 -4.43 9.80 -21.07
C GLN A 115 -3.28 10.54 -20.36
N GLU A 116 -2.27 9.81 -19.90
CA GLU A 116 -1.07 10.40 -19.30
C GLU A 116 -0.20 11.11 -20.35
N ARG A 117 0.49 12.16 -19.93
CA ARG A 117 1.36 12.96 -20.81
C ARG A 117 2.66 12.22 -21.20
N PHE A 118 3.25 11.48 -20.27
CA PHE A 118 4.60 10.93 -20.44
C PHE A 118 4.63 9.47 -20.91
N ASN A 119 3.48 8.89 -21.25
CA ASN A 119 3.45 7.53 -21.76
C ASN A 119 3.93 7.47 -23.21
N VAL A 120 4.81 6.49 -23.48
CA VAL A 120 5.34 6.19 -24.82
C VAL A 120 4.23 5.75 -25.79
N MET A 121 3.19 5.10 -25.26
CA MET A 121 1.98 4.73 -25.99
C MET A 121 0.76 5.32 -25.30
N SER A 122 0.11 6.28 -25.97
CA SER A 122 -1.17 6.84 -25.54
C SER A 122 -2.22 5.73 -25.48
N HIS A 123 -2.79 5.53 -24.30
CA HIS A 123 -3.93 4.65 -24.09
C HIS A 123 -4.91 5.32 -23.13
N TRP A 124 -6.19 5.09 -23.35
CA TRP A 124 -7.23 5.54 -22.43
C TRP A 124 -7.29 4.60 -21.24
N LYS A 125 -7.18 5.17 -20.04
CA LYS A 125 -7.27 4.44 -18.78
C LYS A 125 -8.17 5.17 -17.78
N LEU A 126 -8.48 4.48 -16.70
CA LEU A 126 -9.16 5.05 -15.54
C LEU A 126 -8.15 5.91 -14.74
N PRO A 127 -8.61 7.01 -14.10
CA PRO A 127 -7.80 7.74 -13.12
C PRO A 127 -7.34 6.84 -11.97
N GLY A 128 -6.16 7.10 -11.39
CA GLY A 128 -5.68 6.33 -10.24
C GLY A 128 -4.19 6.38 -9.99
N GLY A 129 -3.81 5.97 -8.77
CA GLY A 129 -2.43 6.01 -8.30
C GLY A 129 -2.20 5.12 -7.08
N TYR A 130 -1.09 5.32 -6.38
CA TYR A 130 -0.72 4.51 -5.22
C TYR A 130 -1.42 4.98 -3.94
N SER A 131 -1.79 4.03 -3.07
CA SER A 131 -2.33 4.38 -1.75
C SER A 131 -1.26 5.01 -0.86
N ASN A 132 -1.63 6.08 -0.16
CA ASN A 132 -0.78 6.62 0.90
C ASN A 132 -0.80 5.74 2.16
N PRO A 133 0.24 5.77 3.02
CA PRO A 133 0.23 5.04 4.28
C PRO A 133 -0.99 5.38 5.14
N GLY A 134 -1.78 4.36 5.49
CA GLY A 134 -3.00 4.53 6.31
C GLY A 134 -4.26 4.92 5.53
N GLU A 135 -4.16 5.09 4.22
CA GLU A 135 -5.30 5.35 3.33
C GLU A 135 -6.01 4.03 2.97
N ASP A 136 -7.34 4.07 2.82
CA ASP A 136 -8.12 2.95 2.32
C ASP A 136 -8.50 3.13 0.84
N PHE A 137 -9.01 2.08 0.20
CA PHE A 137 -9.27 2.08 -1.24
C PHE A 137 -10.26 3.18 -1.67
N ALA A 138 -11.26 3.50 -0.85
CA ALA A 138 -12.23 4.54 -1.18
C ALA A 138 -11.55 5.91 -1.21
N HIS A 139 -10.83 6.23 -0.14
CA HIS A 139 -10.11 7.50 -0.02
C HIS A 139 -9.03 7.65 -1.11
N THR A 140 -8.24 6.60 -1.38
CA THR A 140 -7.24 6.63 -2.45
C THR A 140 -7.92 6.89 -3.80
N ALA A 141 -8.96 6.12 -4.16
CA ALA A 141 -9.62 6.30 -5.46
C ALA A 141 -10.22 7.71 -5.63
N GLN A 142 -10.88 8.23 -4.58
CA GLN A 142 -11.49 9.55 -4.59
C GLN A 142 -10.45 10.66 -4.69
N ARG A 143 -9.33 10.55 -3.95
CA ARG A 143 -8.21 11.51 -4.00
C ARG A 143 -7.57 11.54 -5.39
N GLU A 144 -7.20 10.38 -5.93
CA GLU A 144 -6.52 10.28 -7.23
C GLU A 144 -7.40 10.84 -8.36
N VAL A 145 -8.70 10.50 -8.39
CA VAL A 145 -9.64 11.09 -9.36
C VAL A 145 -9.67 12.61 -9.22
N PHE A 146 -9.76 13.12 -7.99
CA PHE A 146 -9.82 14.57 -7.77
C PHE A 146 -8.51 15.26 -8.20
N GLU A 147 -7.35 14.72 -7.84
CA GLU A 147 -6.03 15.26 -8.17
C GLU A 147 -5.81 15.29 -9.70
N GLU A 148 -6.18 14.24 -10.40
CA GLU A 148 -5.96 14.13 -11.85
C GLU A 148 -6.99 14.89 -12.69
N THR A 149 -8.26 14.98 -12.24
CA THR A 149 -9.38 15.43 -13.08
C THR A 149 -10.24 16.54 -12.49
N GLY A 150 -10.07 16.89 -11.21
CA GLY A 150 -10.92 17.84 -10.49
C GLY A 150 -12.34 17.35 -10.20
N ILE A 151 -12.64 16.07 -10.48
CA ILE A 151 -13.97 15.50 -10.27
C ILE A 151 -14.09 15.00 -8.84
N GLU A 152 -15.01 15.57 -8.08
CA GLU A 152 -15.36 15.06 -6.76
C GLU A 152 -16.25 13.84 -6.92
N THR A 153 -16.05 12.84 -6.07
CA THR A 153 -16.73 11.55 -6.21
C THR A 153 -17.18 10.99 -4.89
N GLU A 154 -18.17 10.10 -4.95
CA GLU A 154 -18.64 9.27 -3.84
C GLU A 154 -18.31 7.80 -4.14
N PHE A 155 -17.65 7.13 -3.19
CA PHE A 155 -17.39 5.70 -3.29
C PHE A 155 -18.68 4.88 -3.27
N LYS A 156 -18.80 3.91 -4.19
CA LYS A 156 -19.93 2.99 -4.26
C LYS A 156 -19.53 1.54 -3.97
N SER A 157 -18.49 1.04 -4.64
CA SER A 157 -18.03 -0.34 -4.44
C SER A 157 -16.63 -0.57 -4.98
N VAL A 158 -16.02 -1.70 -4.62
CA VAL A 158 -14.91 -2.29 -5.37
C VAL A 158 -15.51 -3.09 -6.54
N VAL A 159 -14.89 -2.96 -7.72
CA VAL A 159 -15.25 -3.69 -8.93
C VAL A 159 -14.44 -4.97 -9.02
N ALA A 160 -13.12 -4.85 -8.95
CA ALA A 160 -12.19 -5.96 -9.07
C ALA A 160 -10.83 -5.59 -8.47
N LEU A 161 -9.98 -6.61 -8.32
CA LEU A 161 -8.58 -6.45 -7.97
C LEU A 161 -7.71 -7.25 -8.94
N ARG A 162 -6.56 -6.70 -9.29
CA ARG A 162 -5.51 -7.36 -10.06
C ARG A 162 -4.36 -7.65 -9.12
N HIS A 163 -3.83 -8.86 -9.19
CA HIS A 163 -2.59 -9.23 -8.53
C HIS A 163 -1.51 -9.43 -9.59
N HIS A 164 -0.45 -8.62 -9.50
CA HIS A 164 0.67 -8.62 -10.44
C HIS A 164 1.99 -8.79 -9.69
N HIS A 165 2.94 -9.49 -10.32
CA HIS A 165 4.27 -9.76 -9.76
C HIS A 165 5.35 -9.19 -10.68
N GLN A 166 6.57 -9.06 -10.15
CA GLN A 166 7.72 -8.54 -10.90
C GLN A 166 7.54 -7.08 -11.35
N HIS A 167 6.91 -6.26 -10.49
CA HIS A 167 6.78 -4.83 -10.71
C HIS A 167 8.09 -4.10 -10.31
N ILE A 168 8.00 -2.81 -9.99
CA ILE A 168 9.12 -2.00 -9.48
C ILE A 168 9.84 -2.73 -8.33
N PHE A 169 11.17 -2.85 -8.43
CA PHE A 169 12.05 -3.56 -7.48
C PHE A 169 11.71 -5.05 -7.29
N ASN A 170 11.11 -5.71 -8.29
CA ASN A 170 10.64 -7.10 -8.21
C ASN A 170 9.59 -7.33 -7.10
N CYS A 171 8.93 -6.26 -6.66
CA CYS A 171 7.83 -6.32 -5.71
C CYS A 171 6.53 -6.80 -6.39
N SER A 172 5.58 -7.23 -5.57
CA SER A 172 4.21 -7.46 -6.05
C SER A 172 3.42 -6.15 -6.05
N ASP A 173 2.37 -6.11 -6.86
CA ASP A 173 1.42 -5.01 -6.97
C ASP A 173 0.00 -5.58 -6.88
N ILE A 174 -0.82 -4.99 -6.01
CA ILE A 174 -2.26 -5.21 -6.01
C ILE A 174 -2.90 -3.93 -6.48
N TYR A 175 -3.60 -3.99 -7.61
CA TYR A 175 -4.34 -2.86 -8.16
C TYR A 175 -5.84 -3.08 -7.97
N VAL A 176 -6.48 -2.23 -7.16
CA VAL A 176 -7.91 -2.30 -6.86
C VAL A 176 -8.66 -1.28 -7.71
N VAL A 177 -9.74 -1.67 -8.38
CA VAL A 177 -10.61 -0.71 -9.07
C VAL A 177 -11.86 -0.47 -8.26
N CYS A 178 -12.14 0.80 -7.94
CA CYS A 178 -13.34 1.25 -7.25
C CYS A 178 -14.33 1.87 -8.24
N TYR A 179 -15.61 1.51 -8.13
CA TYR A 179 -16.70 2.23 -8.77
C TYR A 179 -17.07 3.44 -7.93
N LEU A 180 -17.10 4.60 -8.57
CA LEU A 180 -17.39 5.89 -7.97
C LEU A 180 -18.53 6.59 -8.73
N ARG A 181 -19.35 7.34 -8.01
CA ARG A 181 -20.36 8.24 -8.58
C ARG A 181 -19.83 9.68 -8.56
N PRO A 182 -19.88 10.43 -9.68
CA PRO A 182 -19.46 11.82 -9.68
C PRO A 182 -20.43 12.70 -8.89
N LEU A 183 -19.89 13.68 -8.18
CA LEU A 183 -20.64 14.75 -7.50
C LEU A 183 -20.68 16.04 -8.34
N ASN A 184 -19.77 16.16 -9.30
CA ASN A 184 -19.75 17.20 -10.30
C ASN A 184 -19.26 16.62 -11.66
N LEU A 185 -19.46 17.36 -12.75
CA LEU A 185 -19.07 16.92 -14.10
C LEU A 185 -18.01 17.83 -14.75
N ASN A 186 -17.54 18.86 -14.03
CA ASN A 186 -16.64 19.86 -14.59
C ASN A 186 -15.18 19.42 -14.49
N ILE A 187 -14.63 18.95 -15.60
CA ILE A 187 -13.25 18.46 -15.65
C ILE A 187 -12.27 19.64 -15.54
N ILE A 188 -11.39 19.57 -14.55
CA ILE A 188 -10.21 20.43 -14.40
C ILE A 188 -9.00 19.51 -14.29
N LYS A 189 -8.42 19.14 -15.43
CA LYS A 189 -7.33 18.16 -15.47
C LYS A 189 -6.02 18.72 -14.90
N SER A 190 -5.24 17.86 -14.24
CA SER A 190 -3.87 18.14 -13.83
C SER A 190 -3.04 18.56 -15.05
N LYS A 191 -2.31 19.67 -14.90
CA LYS A 191 -1.49 20.22 -15.98
C LYS A 191 -0.17 19.48 -16.16
N ASP A 192 0.30 18.78 -15.14
CA ASP A 192 1.62 18.17 -15.14
C ASP A 192 1.56 16.72 -15.61
N GLU A 193 0.55 15.97 -15.19
CA GLU A 193 0.47 14.52 -15.40
C GLU A 193 -0.43 14.13 -16.58
N ILE A 194 -1.54 14.85 -16.79
CA ILE A 194 -2.62 14.42 -17.69
C ILE A 194 -2.61 15.18 -19.02
N ALA A 195 -2.47 14.44 -20.12
CA ALA A 195 -2.60 14.98 -21.47
C ALA A 195 -4.07 15.25 -21.83
N LYS A 196 -4.93 14.24 -21.68
CA LYS A 196 -6.37 14.32 -21.98
C LYS A 196 -7.20 13.78 -20.84
N CYS A 197 -8.39 14.35 -20.64
CA CYS A 197 -9.38 13.86 -19.70
C CYS A 197 -10.77 14.10 -20.28
N GLU A 198 -11.55 13.04 -20.46
CA GLU A 198 -12.83 13.09 -21.18
C GLU A 198 -13.87 12.15 -20.56
N TRP A 199 -15.13 12.56 -20.62
CA TRP A 199 -16.27 11.66 -20.44
C TRP A 199 -16.47 10.88 -21.73
N MET A 200 -16.31 9.56 -21.68
CA MET A 200 -16.43 8.68 -22.82
C MET A 200 -17.64 7.76 -22.63
N ASN A 201 -18.51 7.62 -23.64
CA ASN A 201 -19.60 6.66 -23.58
C ASN A 201 -19.06 5.24 -23.26
N VAL A 202 -19.73 4.52 -22.35
CA VAL A 202 -19.27 3.20 -21.87
C VAL A 202 -19.05 2.20 -23.01
N GLU A 203 -19.93 2.15 -24.02
CA GLU A 203 -19.79 1.21 -25.14
C GLU A 203 -18.65 1.61 -26.08
N THR A 204 -18.48 2.92 -26.29
CA THR A 204 -17.32 3.46 -27.02
C THR A 204 -16.03 3.07 -26.29
N TYR A 205 -15.94 3.28 -24.97
CA TYR A 205 -14.76 2.93 -24.17
C TYR A 205 -14.41 1.45 -24.29
N ARG A 206 -15.40 0.58 -24.16
CA ARG A 206 -15.24 -0.88 -24.22
C ARG A 206 -14.68 -1.38 -25.55
N THR A 207 -15.00 -0.69 -26.64
CA THR A 207 -14.60 -1.06 -28.00
C THR A 207 -13.44 -0.21 -28.55
N HIS A 208 -13.02 0.85 -27.84
CA HIS A 208 -12.01 1.78 -28.30
C HIS A 208 -10.66 1.05 -28.48
N PRO A 209 -9.95 1.22 -29.62
CA PRO A 209 -8.71 0.49 -29.90
C PRO A 209 -7.58 0.81 -28.92
N GLU A 210 -7.54 2.06 -28.43
CA GLU A 210 -6.54 2.52 -27.43
C GLU A 210 -6.91 2.22 -25.96
N VAL A 211 -7.94 1.43 -25.69
CA VAL A 211 -8.22 0.93 -24.32
C VAL A 211 -7.53 -0.43 -24.15
N THR A 212 -6.93 -0.69 -23.00
CA THR A 212 -6.23 -1.95 -22.75
C THR A 212 -7.21 -3.09 -22.43
N ASP A 213 -6.81 -4.34 -22.66
CA ASP A 213 -7.65 -5.51 -22.36
C ASP A 213 -8.03 -5.59 -20.87
N PHE A 214 -7.12 -5.17 -19.98
CA PHE A 214 -7.43 -5.04 -18.56
C PHE A 214 -8.58 -4.06 -18.31
N ASN A 215 -8.54 -2.86 -18.87
CA ASN A 215 -9.61 -1.88 -18.69
C ASN A 215 -10.93 -2.32 -19.33
N ARG A 216 -10.89 -3.00 -20.49
CA ARG A 216 -12.08 -3.63 -21.09
C ARG A 216 -12.68 -4.69 -20.15
N PHE A 217 -11.83 -5.54 -19.56
CA PHE A 217 -12.25 -6.55 -18.60
C PHE A 217 -12.90 -5.92 -17.38
N ILE A 218 -12.31 -4.86 -16.81
CA ILE A 218 -12.86 -4.12 -15.67
C ILE A 218 -14.25 -3.56 -15.99
N MET A 219 -14.42 -2.95 -17.17
CA MET A 219 -15.73 -2.43 -17.59
C MET A 219 -16.77 -3.54 -17.73
N ASN A 220 -16.40 -4.68 -18.32
CA ASN A 220 -17.30 -5.84 -18.42
C ASN A 220 -17.68 -6.40 -17.04
N ALA A 221 -16.71 -6.57 -16.15
CA ALA A 221 -16.94 -7.06 -14.79
C ALA A 221 -17.87 -6.11 -14.00
N PHE A 222 -17.74 -4.80 -14.20
CA PHE A 222 -18.68 -3.83 -13.65
C PHE A 222 -20.09 -4.05 -14.19
N LEU A 223 -20.27 -4.12 -15.51
CA LEU A 223 -21.59 -4.32 -16.12
C LEU A 223 -22.25 -5.63 -15.67
N GLU A 224 -21.47 -6.71 -15.56
CA GLU A 224 -21.92 -7.99 -15.00
C GLU A 224 -22.38 -7.84 -13.55
N SER A 225 -21.63 -7.11 -12.71
CA SER A 225 -22.02 -6.84 -11.32
C SER A 225 -23.34 -6.08 -11.20
N GLN A 226 -23.56 -5.10 -12.09
CA GLN A 226 -24.81 -4.34 -12.15
C GLN A 226 -25.98 -5.24 -12.57
N ASN A 227 -25.78 -6.10 -13.57
CA ASN A 227 -26.79 -7.06 -14.02
C ASN A 227 -27.14 -8.08 -12.92
N MET A 228 -26.15 -8.56 -12.18
CA MET A 228 -26.36 -9.45 -11.04
C MET A 228 -26.96 -8.73 -9.83
N LYS A 229 -26.99 -7.39 -9.82
CA LYS A 229 -27.36 -6.56 -8.67
C LYS A 229 -26.56 -6.90 -7.42
N HIS A 230 -25.26 -7.12 -7.57
CA HIS A 230 -24.34 -7.37 -6.46
C HIS A 230 -23.08 -6.52 -6.61
N ALA A 231 -22.50 -6.11 -5.48
CA ALA A 231 -21.29 -5.31 -5.45
C ALA A 231 -20.41 -5.70 -4.26
N ILE A 232 -19.10 -5.44 -4.37
CA ILE A 232 -18.17 -5.59 -3.24
C ILE A 232 -18.17 -4.26 -2.48
N ILE A 233 -18.84 -4.21 -1.34
CA ILE A 233 -18.85 -3.04 -0.46
C ILE A 233 -17.98 -3.28 0.77
N SER A 234 -17.68 -2.23 1.52
CA SER A 234 -16.99 -2.36 2.80
C SER A 234 -17.94 -2.22 3.98
N SER A 235 -17.85 -3.10 4.98
CA SER A 235 -18.51 -2.96 6.27
C SER A 235 -17.49 -2.76 7.39
N PRO A 236 -17.77 -1.90 8.39
CA PRO A 236 -16.93 -1.80 9.58
C PRO A 236 -17.15 -3.00 10.49
N ILE A 237 -16.11 -3.79 10.71
CA ILE A 237 -16.14 -4.95 11.61
C ILE A 237 -15.23 -4.67 12.79
N LEU A 238 -15.71 -4.86 14.02
CA LEU A 238 -14.92 -4.64 15.23
C LEU A 238 -13.71 -5.59 15.23
N SER A 239 -12.51 -5.04 15.41
CA SER A 239 -11.26 -5.79 15.40
C SER A 239 -11.23 -6.87 16.50
N TYR A 240 -10.39 -7.90 16.33
CA TYR A 240 -10.20 -8.93 17.37
C TYR A 240 -9.82 -8.33 18.73
N LYS A 241 -8.99 -7.27 18.73
CA LYS A 241 -8.58 -6.55 19.95
C LYS A 241 -9.65 -5.59 20.48
N LYS A 242 -10.75 -5.40 19.75
CA LYS A 242 -11.88 -4.50 20.06
C LYS A 242 -11.47 -3.04 20.27
N ASP A 243 -10.38 -2.62 19.64
CA ASP A 243 -9.79 -1.28 19.77
C ASP A 243 -10.03 -0.39 18.54
N ARG A 244 -10.52 -0.97 17.44
CA ARG A 244 -10.80 -0.28 16.18
C ARG A 244 -11.80 -1.05 15.33
N TYR A 245 -12.27 -0.45 14.24
CA TYR A 245 -13.06 -1.11 13.21
C TYR A 245 -12.21 -1.34 11.96
N ASP A 246 -12.14 -2.59 11.53
CA ASP A 246 -11.52 -2.98 10.28
C ASP A 246 -12.55 -2.81 9.14
N LYS A 247 -12.12 -2.28 7.98
CA LYS A 247 -12.96 -2.25 6.78
C LYS A 247 -12.89 -3.60 6.08
N VAL A 248 -13.97 -4.38 6.15
CA VAL A 248 -14.07 -5.69 5.48
C VAL A 248 -14.83 -5.55 4.18
N TYR A 249 -14.16 -5.82 3.06
CA TYR A 249 -14.75 -5.81 1.73
C TYR A 249 -15.39 -7.17 1.44
N HIS A 250 -16.69 -7.18 1.13
CA HIS A 250 -17.44 -8.39 0.83
C HIS A 250 -18.58 -8.12 -0.15
N VAL A 251 -19.05 -9.18 -0.80
CA VAL A 251 -20.18 -9.11 -1.73
C VAL A 251 -21.47 -8.85 -0.96
N GLN A 252 -22.30 -7.93 -1.46
CA GLN A 252 -23.69 -7.75 -1.05
C GLN A 252 -24.60 -7.43 -2.24
N PRO A 253 -25.92 -7.67 -2.11
CA PRO A 253 -26.89 -7.13 -3.04
C PRO A 253 -26.80 -5.59 -3.11
N ILE A 254 -26.96 -5.03 -4.31
CA ILE A 254 -27.11 -3.59 -4.52
C ILE A 254 -28.52 -3.22 -4.06
N ASN A 255 -28.64 -2.69 -2.85
CA ASN A 255 -29.91 -2.14 -2.37
C ASN A 255 -30.12 -0.78 -3.04
N GLU A 256 -31.07 -0.70 -3.97
CA GLU A 256 -31.48 0.55 -4.65
C GLU A 256 -32.12 1.60 -3.69
N SER A 257 -32.12 1.37 -2.38
CA SER A 257 -32.73 2.26 -1.38
C SER A 257 -31.71 3.19 -0.72
N LYS A 258 -31.42 4.31 -1.40
CA LYS A 258 -31.40 5.70 -0.90
C LYS A 258 -30.73 6.57 -1.95
N SER A 259 -31.59 7.11 -2.81
CA SER A 259 -31.38 8.32 -3.62
C SER A 259 -30.75 9.44 -2.82
#